data_AF-A0A382NGZ1-F1
#
_entry.id   AF-A0A382NGZ1-F1
#
_cell.length_a   1.000
_cell.length_b   1.000
_cell.length_c   1.000
_cell.angle_alpha   90.00
_cell.angle_beta   90.00
_cell.angle_gamma   90.00
#
_symmetry.space_group_name_H-M   'P 1'
#
loop_
_entity.id
_entity.type
_entity.pdbx_description
1 polymer ?
#
loop_
_entity_poly.entity_id
_entity_poly.type
_entity_poly.pdbx_seq_one_letter_code
_entity_poly.pdbx_strand_id
1 'polypeptide(L)'
;MTNYDMDQLRREGKVPDLEKRKEFAMDIIESEEDRNAFASVKIGEPKMESVEIEIPDEDLIKLALAAHDRDITLNQLCVDVLKSSFNDLDYRFEHGPLKPQVLKEY
;
A
#
# COMPACT_ATOMS: atom_id res chain seq x y z
N MET A 1 55.06 19.82 32.44
CA MET A 1 53.81 20.35 33.01
C MET A 1 52.69 20.03 32.03
N THR A 2 51.72 19.23 32.45
CA THR A 2 50.60 18.77 31.63
C THR A 2 49.45 19.79 31.67
N ASN A 3 48.73 19.96 30.56
CA ASN A 3 47.70 20.98 30.36
C ASN A 3 46.41 20.66 31.15
N TYR A 4 46.45 20.82 32.48
CA TYR A 4 45.35 20.54 33.41
C TYR A 4 44.08 21.38 33.17
N ASP A 5 44.22 22.60 32.63
CA ASP A 5 43.07 23.47 32.31
C ASP A 5 42.15 22.87 31.25
N MET A 6 42.73 22.22 30.21
CA MET A 6 41.93 21.64 29.12
C MET A 6 41.18 20.38 29.53
N ASP A 7 41.70 19.63 30.50
CA ASP A 7 41.07 18.41 31.00
C ASP A 7 39.92 18.73 31.97
N GLN A 8 40.05 19.81 32.76
CA GLN A 8 38.95 20.35 33.56
C GLN A 8 37.82 20.88 32.68
N LEU A 9 38.12 21.63 31.62
CA LEU A 9 37.12 22.10 30.64
C LEU A 9 36.34 20.95 29.98
N ARG A 10 37.02 19.84 29.68
CA ARG A 10 36.39 18.61 29.17
C ARG A 10 35.48 17.95 30.20
N ARG A 11 35.91 17.93 31.46
CA ARG A 11 35.14 17.35 32.57
C ARG A 11 33.89 18.17 32.91
N GLU A 12 33.98 19.48 32.77
CA GLU A 12 32.87 20.43 32.93
C GLU A 12 31.95 20.51 31.71
N GLY A 13 32.29 19.84 30.59
CA GLY A 13 31.49 19.83 29.37
C GLY A 13 31.54 21.13 28.54
N LYS A 14 32.22 22.18 29.02
CA LYS A 14 32.36 23.50 28.38
C LYS A 14 33.41 23.52 27.26
N VAL A 15 33.51 22.45 26.48
CA VAL A 15 34.38 22.46 25.30
C VAL A 15 33.58 23.07 24.17
N PRO A 16 33.94 24.27 23.66
CA PRO A 16 33.12 25.00 22.69
C PRO A 16 32.82 24.21 21.41
N ASP A 17 33.68 23.24 21.08
CA ASP A 17 33.56 22.40 19.89
C ASP A 17 32.53 21.26 20.05
N LEU A 18 32.22 20.83 21.29
CA LEU A 18 31.24 19.77 21.54
C LEU A 18 29.81 20.29 21.48
N GLU A 19 29.56 21.50 21.97
CA GLU A 19 28.24 22.15 21.92
C GLU A 19 27.83 22.41 20.47
N LYS A 20 28.72 23.01 19.67
CA LYS A 20 28.48 23.23 18.23
C LYS A 20 28.23 21.95 17.44
N ARG A 21 28.90 20.85 17.80
CA ARG A 21 28.65 19.54 17.18
C ARG A 21 27.29 18.96 17.54
N LYS A 22 26.80 19.19 18.77
CA LYS A 22 25.48 18.75 19.21
C LYS A 22 24.38 19.55 18.52
N GLU A 23 24.52 20.87 18.44
CA GLU A 23 23.58 21.75 17.73
C GLU A 23 23.48 21.35 16.24
N PHE A 24 24.62 21.16 15.57
CA PHE A 24 24.64 20.73 14.17
C PHE A 24 24.00 19.34 13.96
N ALA A 25 24.15 18.42 14.90
CA ALA A 25 23.51 17.10 14.83
C ALA A 25 21.99 17.20 15.02
N MET A 26 21.51 18.11 15.88
CA MET A 26 20.06 18.32 16.09
C MET A 26 19.39 18.91 14.84
N ASP A 27 20.01 19.90 14.19
CA ASP A 27 19.51 20.50 12.93
C ASP A 27 19.35 19.47 11.80
N ILE A 28 20.27 18.50 11.71
CA ILE A 28 20.22 17.44 10.69
C ILE A 28 19.03 16.51 10.93
N ILE A 29 18.82 16.11 12.19
CA ILE A 29 17.73 15.21 12.57
C ILE A 29 16.38 15.88 12.31
N GLU A 30 16.23 17.15 12.70
CA GLU A 30 14.99 17.91 12.46
C GLU A 30 14.69 18.05 10.95
N SER A 31 15.71 18.30 10.13
CA SER A 31 15.55 18.37 8.67
C SER A 31 15.18 17.03 8.03
N GLU A 32 15.62 15.90 8.60
CA GLU A 32 15.24 14.56 8.13
C GLU A 32 13.81 14.19 8.55
N GLU A 33 13.37 14.60 9.74
CA GLU A 33 12.00 14.40 10.23
C GLU A 33 10.97 15.16 9.37
N ASP A 34 11.25 16.42 9.03
CA ASP A 34 10.39 17.25 8.17
C ASP A 34 10.26 16.70 6.75
N ARG A 35 11.34 16.12 6.20
CA ARG A 35 11.30 15.49 4.85
C ARG A 35 10.47 14.20 4.86
N ASN A 36 10.45 13.47 5.97
CA ASN A 36 9.69 12.24 6.11
C ASN A 36 8.20 12.47 6.40
N ALA A 37 7.81 13.66 6.88
CA ALA A 37 6.42 14.00 7.15
C ALA A 37 5.52 13.97 5.89
N PHE A 38 6.08 14.26 4.70
CA PHE A 38 5.35 14.24 3.43
C PHE A 38 5.27 12.86 2.77
N ALA A 39 6.10 11.90 3.20
CA ALA A 39 6.20 10.59 2.57
C ALA A 39 5.08 9.62 3.02
N SER A 40 4.45 9.86 4.17
CA SER A 40 3.39 9.00 4.69
C SER A 40 1.99 9.58 4.44
N VAL A 41 1.63 9.77 3.17
CA VAL A 41 0.20 9.80 2.81
C VAL A 41 -0.32 8.39 3.09
N LYS A 42 -0.99 8.21 4.24
CA LYS A 42 -1.70 6.98 4.55
C LYS A 42 -2.87 6.87 3.57
N ILE A 43 -2.62 6.23 2.42
CA ILE A 43 -3.68 5.74 1.53
C ILE A 43 -4.57 4.89 2.43
N GLY A 44 -5.79 5.38 2.69
CA GLY A 44 -6.67 4.81 3.68
C GLY A 44 -6.79 3.30 3.49
N GLU A 45 -6.67 2.56 4.58
CA GLU A 45 -6.81 1.10 4.57
C GLU A 45 -8.08 0.73 3.80
N PRO A 46 -8.01 -0.16 2.79
CA PRO A 46 -9.20 -0.57 2.08
C PRO A 46 -10.15 -1.21 3.10
N LYS A 47 -11.33 -0.63 3.28
CA LYS A 47 -12.39 -1.24 4.08
C LYS A 47 -12.79 -2.55 3.41
N MET A 48 -12.33 -3.66 3.97
CA MET A 48 -12.76 -4.98 3.55
C MET A 48 -14.06 -5.30 4.28
N GLU A 49 -15.14 -5.46 3.54
CA GLU A 49 -16.40 -5.97 4.06
C GLU A 49 -16.50 -7.46 3.72
N SER A 50 -16.84 -8.27 4.73
CA SER A 50 -17.11 -9.69 4.54
C SER A 50 -18.57 -9.86 4.09
N VAL A 51 -18.76 -10.48 2.93
CA VAL A 51 -20.09 -10.82 2.40
C VAL A 51 -20.27 -12.33 2.51
N GLU A 52 -21.32 -12.75 3.21
CA GLU A 52 -21.72 -14.16 3.27
C GLU A 52 -22.59 -14.49 2.05
N ILE A 53 -22.26 -15.59 1.36
CA ILE A 53 -22.95 -16.01 0.15
C ILE A 53 -23.31 -17.49 0.30
N GLU A 54 -24.59 -17.80 0.16
CA GLU A 54 -25.07 -19.17 0.10
C GLU A 54 -25.07 -19.66 -1.35
N ILE A 55 -24.31 -20.73 -1.60
CA ILE A 55 -24.17 -21.36 -2.93
C ILE A 55 -24.40 -22.85 -2.76
N PRO A 56 -25.15 -23.52 -3.66
CA PRO A 56 -25.29 -24.97 -3.63
C PRO A 56 -23.93 -25.67 -3.81
N ASP A 57 -23.74 -26.79 -3.11
CA ASP A 57 -22.45 -27.53 -3.09
C ASP A 57 -21.94 -27.89 -4.48
N GLU A 58 -22.85 -28.26 -5.40
CA GLU A 58 -22.48 -28.60 -6.78
C GLU A 58 -21.79 -27.45 -7.51
N ASP A 59 -22.28 -26.23 -7.32
CA ASP A 59 -21.73 -25.05 -7.98
C ASP A 59 -20.46 -24.55 -7.26
N LEU A 60 -20.38 -24.73 -5.94
CA LEU A 60 -19.18 -24.47 -5.16
C LEU A 60 -18.00 -25.31 -5.67
N ILE A 61 -18.22 -26.60 -5.94
CA ILE A 61 -17.17 -27.49 -6.48
C ILE A 61 -16.73 -27.04 -7.87
N LYS A 62 -17.67 -26.66 -8.74
CA LYS A 62 -17.35 -26.14 -10.09
C LYS A 62 -16.54 -24.84 -10.00
N LEU A 63 -16.90 -23.94 -9.09
CA LEU A 63 -16.17 -22.69 -8.87
C LEU A 63 -14.76 -22.96 -8.32
N ALA A 64 -14.62 -23.92 -7.39
CA ALA A 64 -13.33 -24.33 -6.86
C ALA A 64 -12.43 -24.92 -7.96
N LEU A 65 -12.99 -25.76 -8.85
CA LEU A 65 -12.26 -26.30 -10.00
C LEU A 65 -11.79 -25.17 -10.93
N ALA A 66 -12.68 -24.24 -11.26
CA ALA A 66 -12.35 -23.10 -12.12
C ALA A 66 -11.30 -22.15 -11.49
N ALA A 67 -11.27 -22.03 -10.16
CA ALA A 67 -10.25 -21.27 -9.44
C ALA A 67 -8.88 -21.98 -9.53
N HIS A 68 -8.90 -23.30 -9.32
CA HIS A 68 -7.71 -24.13 -9.41
C HIS A 68 -7.09 -24.12 -10.81
N ASP A 69 -7.90 -24.23 -11.87
CA ASP A 69 -7.42 -24.18 -13.26
C ASP A 69 -6.73 -22.85 -13.63
N ARG A 70 -6.99 -21.80 -12.85
CA ARG A 70 -6.39 -20.47 -13.02
C ARG A 70 -5.29 -20.17 -11.99
N ASP A 71 -4.94 -21.13 -11.14
CA ASP A 71 -3.98 -20.99 -10.04
C ASP A 71 -4.31 -19.82 -9.08
N ILE A 72 -5.60 -19.56 -8.83
CA ILE A 72 -6.07 -18.50 -7.92
C ILE A 72 -6.92 -19.05 -6.78
N THR A 73 -7.08 -18.24 -5.73
CA THR A 73 -7.98 -18.59 -4.62
C THR A 73 -9.45 -18.35 -4.99
N LEU A 74 -10.37 -19.09 -4.35
CA LEU A 74 -11.81 -18.92 -4.57
C LEU A 74 -12.28 -17.49 -4.28
N ASN A 75 -11.74 -16.84 -3.25
CA ASN A 75 -12.04 -15.44 -2.93
C ASN A 75 -11.59 -14.49 -4.05
N GLN A 76 -10.41 -14.69 -4.61
CA GLN A 76 -9.94 -13.89 -5.75
C GLN A 76 -10.82 -14.11 -6.97
N LEU A 77 -11.21 -15.35 -7.25
CA LEU A 77 -12.13 -15.66 -8.34
C LEU A 77 -13.47 -14.94 -8.16
N CYS A 78 -14.05 -14.93 -6.96
CA CYS A 78 -15.29 -14.19 -6.69
C CYS A 78 -15.13 -12.68 -6.95
N VAL A 79 -14.02 -12.09 -6.50
CA VAL A 79 -13.72 -10.67 -6.74
C VAL A 79 -13.59 -10.37 -8.24
N ASP A 80 -12.92 -11.23 -9.00
CA ASP A 80 -12.73 -11.05 -10.44
C ASP A 80 -14.05 -11.17 -11.20
N VAL A 81 -14.89 -12.13 -10.84
CA VAL A 81 -16.23 -12.28 -11.41
C VAL A 81 -17.07 -11.02 -11.14
N LEU A 82 -17.07 -10.50 -9.90
CA LEU A 82 -17.77 -9.26 -9.55
C LEU A 82 -17.25 -8.07 -10.36
N LYS A 83 -15.94 -7.90 -10.50
CA LYS A 83 -15.37 -6.83 -11.33
C LYS A 83 -15.78 -6.95 -12.79
N SER A 84 -15.76 -8.17 -13.33
CA SER A 84 -16.17 -8.42 -14.72
C SER A 84 -17.66 -8.13 -14.94
N SER A 85 -18.53 -8.44 -13.97
CA SER A 85 -19.95 -8.17 -14.07
C SER A 85 -20.24 -6.67 -14.02
N PHE A 86 -19.52 -5.90 -13.19
CA PHE A 86 -19.61 -4.44 -13.20
C PHE A 86 -19.20 -3.82 -14.53
N ASN A 87 -18.10 -4.28 -15.14
CA ASN A 87 -17.67 -3.79 -16.45
C ASN A 87 -18.70 -4.12 -17.57
N ASP A 88 -19.33 -5.29 -17.50
CA ASP A 88 -20.38 -5.67 -18.44
C ASP A 88 -21.70 -4.89 -18.20
N LEU A 89 -21.98 -4.40 -16.98
CA LEU A 89 -23.20 -3.65 -16.66
C LEU A 89 -23.27 -2.30 -17.38
N ASP A 90 -22.18 -1.55 -17.40
CA ASP A 90 -22.11 -0.25 -18.11
C ASP A 90 -22.46 -0.44 -19.59
N TYR A 91 -21.93 -1.51 -20.20
CA TYR A 91 -22.18 -1.83 -21.59
C TYR A 91 -23.63 -2.29 -21.86
N ARG A 92 -24.23 -3.09 -20.97
CA ARG A 92 -25.62 -3.57 -21.11
C ARG A 92 -26.65 -2.45 -21.03
N PHE A 93 -26.36 -1.40 -20.27
CA PHE A 93 -27.24 -0.25 -20.11
C PHE A 93 -27.34 0.58 -21.40
N GLU A 94 -26.23 0.73 -22.12
CA GLU A 94 -26.15 1.61 -23.28
C GLU A 94 -26.50 0.93 -24.61
N HIS A 95 -26.23 -0.38 -24.76
CA HIS A 95 -26.27 -1.05 -26.07
C HIS A 95 -27.10 -2.35 -26.13
N GLY A 96 -27.89 -2.67 -25.10
CA GLY A 96 -28.70 -3.89 -25.07
C GLY A 96 -27.86 -5.16 -24.84
N PRO A 97 -28.43 -6.36 -25.01
CA PRO A 97 -27.79 -7.62 -24.60
C PRO A 97 -26.62 -8.08 -25.50
N LEU A 98 -26.32 -7.38 -26.61
CA LEU A 98 -25.30 -7.81 -27.58
C LEU A 98 -23.93 -7.21 -27.26
N LYS A 99 -22.98 -8.04 -26.81
CA LYS A 99 -21.55 -7.69 -26.65
C LYS A 99 -20.96 -7.12 -27.95
N PRO A 100 -19.98 -6.21 -27.88
CA PRO A 100 -19.46 -5.54 -29.06
C PRO A 100 -18.72 -6.56 -29.92
N GLN A 101 -19.16 -6.73 -31.17
CA GLN A 101 -18.51 -7.59 -32.14
C GLN A 101 -17.62 -6.74 -33.04
N VAL A 102 -16.37 -7.15 -33.20
CA VAL A 102 -15.48 -6.56 -34.20
C VAL A 102 -15.96 -7.03 -35.57
N LEU A 103 -16.57 -6.12 -36.33
CA LEU A 103 -16.94 -6.39 -37.71
C LEU A 103 -15.66 -6.50 -38.55
N LYS A 104 -15.47 -7.65 -39.19
CA LYS A 104 -14.41 -7.84 -40.19
C LYS A 104 -15.01 -7.59 -41.55
N GLU A 105 -14.45 -6.63 -42.27
CA GLU A 105 -14.73 -6.44 -43.70
C GLU A 105 -14.01 -7.55 -44.46
N TYR A 106 -14.75 -8.35 -45.23
CA TYR A 106 -14.24 -9.36 -46.17
C TYR A 106 -14.25 -8.80 -47.58
#